data_AF-A0A3Q7G7Y0-F1
#
_entry.id   AF-A0A3Q7G7Y0-F1
#
_cell.length_a   1.000
_cell.length_b   1.000
_cell.length_c   1.000
_cell.angle_alpha   90.00
_cell.angle_beta   90.00
_cell.angle_gamma   90.00
#
_symmetry.space_group_name_H-M   'P 1'
#
loop_
_entity.id
_entity.type
_entity.pdbx_description
1 polymer ?
#
loop_
_entity_poly.entity_id
_entity_poly.type
_entity_poly.pdbx_seq_one_letter_code
_entity_poly.pdbx_strand_id
1 'polypeptide(L)'
;MVFWEGYVSDEVMGTFAPIVVYWLYAGFYQLLPPMDKYRLHTRKEENAKNLVPLASVVKGVLLQQFFQATVAHLLFLLTCKVTTSGTVVQPSIPVQIVQIIIAMLVMDTWQYFVHRYMHQNKFLYRHIHSQHHRLVVPYAIGALYNHPLEGLLLDTFGGALSFLVAGMTARTAVIFFCFAVVKTVDDHCGLWLPGNIFHLFFHNNTAYHDIHHQLQGTKFNYSQPFFSIWDKLLGTYRPYRLVKRPEGGFEAQLMKD
;
A
#
# COMPACT_ATOMS: atom_id res chain seq x y z
N MET A 1 24.96 4.05 -11.37
CA MET A 1 24.16 4.69 -12.44
C MET A 1 22.79 4.05 -12.46
N VAL A 2 21.74 4.84 -12.64
CA VAL A 2 20.35 4.36 -12.78
C VAL A 2 19.95 4.40 -14.26
N PHE A 3 19.02 3.55 -14.70
CA PHE A 3 18.75 3.39 -16.14
C PHE A 3 18.08 4.62 -16.80
N TRP A 4 17.54 5.55 -16.00
CA TRP A 4 16.94 6.80 -16.48
C TRP A 4 17.90 8.01 -16.45
N GLU A 5 19.14 7.79 -16.01
CA GLU A 5 20.16 8.84 -15.93
C GLU A 5 20.45 9.40 -17.33
N GLY A 6 20.38 10.73 -17.47
CA GLY A 6 20.53 11.42 -18.76
C GLY A 6 19.24 11.56 -19.59
N TYR A 7 18.14 10.90 -19.20
CA TYR A 7 16.86 10.98 -19.89
C TYR A 7 15.80 11.75 -19.11
N VAL A 8 15.71 11.51 -17.80
CA VAL A 8 14.68 12.07 -16.90
C VAL A 8 15.31 12.39 -15.54
N SER A 9 14.87 13.45 -14.86
CA SER A 9 15.37 13.81 -13.53
C SER A 9 14.88 12.83 -12.46
N ASP A 10 15.61 12.74 -11.34
CA ASP A 10 15.23 11.87 -10.22
C ASP A 10 13.90 12.31 -9.57
N GLU A 11 13.57 13.60 -9.59
CA GLU A 11 12.31 14.17 -9.09
C GLU A 11 11.11 13.77 -9.95
N VAL A 12 11.27 13.85 -11.29
CA VAL A 12 10.22 13.39 -12.22
C VAL A 12 10.04 11.88 -12.09
N MET A 13 11.14 11.13 -11.98
CA MET A 13 11.07 9.69 -11.74
C MET A 13 10.40 9.36 -10.40
N GLY A 14 10.75 10.09 -9.33
CA GLY A 14 10.14 9.93 -8.01
C GLY A 14 8.64 10.20 -8.00
N THR A 15 8.18 11.07 -8.90
CA THR A 15 6.75 11.39 -9.06
C THR A 15 6.00 10.29 -9.80
N PHE A 16 6.52 9.82 -10.94
CA PHE A 16 5.76 8.97 -11.86
C PHE A 16 6.10 7.48 -11.82
N ALA A 17 7.30 7.08 -11.38
CA ALA A 17 7.68 5.67 -11.33
C ALA A 17 6.75 4.83 -10.44
N PRO A 18 6.37 5.28 -9.22
CA PRO A 18 5.47 4.49 -8.38
C PRO A 18 4.10 4.27 -9.03
N ILE A 19 3.60 5.24 -9.80
CA ILE A 19 2.33 5.14 -10.55
C ILE A 19 2.45 4.10 -11.67
N VAL A 20 3.54 4.14 -12.44
CA VAL A 20 3.79 3.16 -13.50
C VAL A 20 3.92 1.76 -12.89
N VAL A 21 4.70 1.61 -11.83
CA VAL A 21 4.89 0.34 -11.11
C VAL A 21 3.56 -0.17 -10.54
N TYR A 22 2.71 0.70 -9.99
CA TYR A 22 1.36 0.33 -9.52
C TYR A 22 0.57 -0.38 -10.63
N TRP A 23 0.44 0.26 -11.79
CA TRP A 23 -0.38 -0.28 -12.88
C TRP A 23 0.24 -1.51 -13.53
N LEU A 24 1.56 -1.58 -13.64
CA LEU A 24 2.25 -2.79 -14.12
C LEU A 24 2.03 -3.97 -13.17
N TYR A 25 2.23 -3.77 -11.88
CA TYR A 25 2.15 -4.85 -10.89
C TYR A 25 0.70 -5.27 -10.60
N ALA A 26 -0.21 -4.31 -10.42
CA ALA A 26 -1.65 -4.61 -10.27
C ALA A 26 -2.25 -5.18 -11.56
N GLY A 27 -1.84 -4.67 -12.73
CA GLY A 27 -2.26 -5.20 -14.03
C GLY A 27 -1.76 -6.61 -14.29
N PHE A 28 -0.55 -6.95 -13.83
CA PHE A 28 -0.02 -8.32 -13.90
C PHE A 28 -0.94 -9.32 -13.20
N TYR A 29 -1.48 -8.99 -12.02
CA TYR A 29 -2.46 -9.84 -11.33
C TYR A 29 -3.74 -10.11 -12.15
N GLN A 30 -4.14 -9.16 -13.00
CA GLN A 30 -5.29 -9.32 -13.90
C GLN A 30 -4.99 -10.23 -15.10
N LEU A 31 -3.73 -10.31 -15.51
CA LEU A 31 -3.26 -11.14 -16.63
C LEU A 31 -2.95 -12.58 -16.21
N LEU A 32 -2.88 -12.86 -14.91
CA LEU A 32 -2.70 -14.23 -14.42
C LEU A 32 -3.84 -15.13 -14.89
N PRO A 33 -3.56 -16.42 -15.20
CA PRO A 33 -4.62 -17.39 -15.46
C PRO A 33 -5.54 -17.53 -14.23
N PRO A 34 -6.70 -18.22 -14.34
CA PRO A 34 -7.56 -18.43 -13.18
C PRO A 34 -6.83 -19.09 -12.00
N MET A 35 -6.43 -18.27 -11.02
CA MET A 35 -5.70 -18.69 -9.81
C MET A 35 -6.65 -19.13 -8.69
N ASP A 36 -7.81 -19.72 -9.00
CA ASP A 36 -8.89 -19.98 -8.04
C ASP A 36 -8.41 -20.84 -6.85
N LYS A 37 -7.41 -21.71 -7.06
CA LYS A 37 -6.78 -22.54 -6.03
C LYS A 37 -6.00 -21.75 -4.95
N TYR A 38 -5.71 -20.47 -5.20
CA TYR A 38 -4.91 -19.61 -4.32
C TYR A 38 -5.70 -18.41 -3.79
N ARG A 39 -6.97 -18.23 -4.19
CA ARG A 39 -7.77 -17.08 -3.79
C ARG A 39 -8.23 -17.18 -2.34
N LEU A 40 -8.30 -16.04 -1.64
CA LEU A 40 -8.92 -15.93 -0.32
C LEU A 40 -10.47 -15.87 -0.38
N HIS A 41 -10.99 -15.36 -1.50
CA HIS A 41 -12.42 -15.32 -1.82
C HIS A 41 -12.65 -15.81 -3.25
N THR A 42 -13.71 -16.56 -3.46
CA THR A 42 -14.14 -16.98 -4.79
C THR A 42 -14.50 -15.76 -5.65
N ARG A 43 -14.41 -15.88 -6.97
CA ARG A 43 -14.86 -14.80 -7.89
C ARG A 43 -16.34 -14.46 -7.72
N LYS A 44 -17.16 -15.45 -7.35
CA LYS A 44 -18.57 -15.25 -7.04
C LYS A 44 -18.75 -14.38 -5.81
N GLU A 45 -17.97 -14.60 -4.76
CA GLU A 45 -17.96 -13.74 -3.57
C GLU A 45 -17.48 -12.34 -3.88
N GLU A 46 -16.40 -12.19 -4.65
CA GLU A 46 -15.90 -10.87 -5.07
C GLU A 46 -17.00 -10.08 -5.79
N ASN A 47 -17.61 -10.66 -6.83
CA ASN A 47 -18.65 -10.01 -7.62
C ASN A 47 -19.93 -9.72 -6.81
N ALA A 48 -20.24 -10.53 -5.80
CA ALA A 48 -21.45 -10.37 -4.99
C ALA A 48 -21.26 -9.42 -3.81
N LYS A 49 -20.07 -9.37 -3.20
CA LYS A 49 -19.78 -8.60 -1.98
C LYS A 49 -19.24 -7.19 -2.29
N ASN A 50 -18.51 -7.01 -3.39
CA ASN A 50 -17.99 -5.70 -3.77
C ASN A 50 -19.11 -4.78 -4.28
N LEU A 51 -19.16 -3.57 -3.75
CA LEU A 51 -20.27 -2.64 -3.97
C LEU A 51 -20.04 -1.66 -5.12
N VAL A 52 -18.88 -1.72 -5.77
CA VAL A 52 -18.47 -0.78 -6.82
C VAL A 52 -17.89 -1.52 -8.03
N PRO A 53 -18.23 -1.10 -9.26
CA PRO A 53 -17.68 -1.71 -10.46
C PRO A 53 -16.21 -1.32 -10.65
N LEU A 54 -15.43 -2.20 -11.30
CA LEU A 54 -14.00 -1.99 -11.56
C LEU A 54 -13.70 -0.65 -12.25
N ALA A 55 -14.55 -0.20 -13.18
CA ALA A 55 -14.35 1.09 -13.85
C ALA A 55 -14.40 2.29 -12.88
N SER A 56 -15.25 2.24 -11.85
CA SER A 56 -15.30 3.28 -10.81
C SER A 56 -14.07 3.22 -9.91
N VAL A 57 -13.55 2.00 -9.67
CA VAL A 57 -12.33 1.78 -8.91
C VAL A 57 -11.13 2.37 -9.64
N VAL A 58 -10.96 2.06 -10.92
CA VAL A 58 -9.90 2.62 -11.77
C VAL A 58 -9.95 4.15 -11.80
N LYS A 59 -11.14 4.74 -11.98
CA LYS A 59 -11.30 6.20 -11.93
C LYS A 59 -10.91 6.80 -10.59
N GLY A 60 -11.29 6.15 -9.48
CA GLY A 60 -10.93 6.57 -8.13
C GLY A 60 -9.41 6.54 -7.90
N VAL A 61 -8.76 5.44 -8.29
CA VAL A 61 -7.30 5.27 -8.19
C VAL A 61 -6.57 6.34 -9.02
N LEU A 62 -6.99 6.57 -10.26
CA LEU A 62 -6.39 7.60 -11.11
C LEU A 62 -6.54 9.01 -10.52
N LEU A 63 -7.71 9.31 -9.93
CA LEU A 63 -7.94 10.58 -9.25
C LEU A 63 -7.01 10.74 -8.03
N GLN A 64 -6.87 9.68 -7.23
CA GLN A 64 -5.96 9.69 -6.09
C GLN A 64 -4.50 9.87 -6.54
N GLN A 65 -4.06 9.14 -7.56
CA GLN A 65 -2.71 9.22 -8.12
C GLN A 65 -2.42 10.60 -8.71
N PHE A 66 -3.41 11.29 -9.28
CA PHE A 66 -3.27 12.66 -9.74
C PHE A 66 -2.91 13.62 -8.58
N PHE A 67 -3.60 13.53 -7.45
CA PHE A 67 -3.28 14.33 -6.26
C PHE A 67 -1.91 13.94 -5.67
N GLN A 68 -1.63 12.64 -5.56
CA GLN A 68 -0.34 12.13 -5.10
C GLN A 68 0.82 12.65 -5.96
N ALA A 69 0.70 12.56 -7.29
CA ALA A 69 1.70 13.06 -8.23
C ALA A 69 1.91 14.57 -8.07
N THR A 70 0.82 15.34 -7.97
CA THR A 70 0.89 16.80 -7.79
C THR A 70 1.66 17.16 -6.52
N VAL A 71 1.29 16.55 -5.38
CA VAL A 71 1.94 16.85 -4.09
C VAL A 71 3.38 16.34 -4.07
N ALA A 72 3.65 15.14 -4.59
CA ALA A 72 5.00 14.59 -4.68
C ALA A 72 5.91 15.47 -5.54
N HIS A 73 5.43 15.92 -6.70
CA HIS A 73 6.20 16.79 -7.58
C HIS A 73 6.54 18.12 -6.90
N LEU A 74 5.56 18.75 -6.24
CA LEU A 74 5.78 19.97 -5.46
C LEU A 74 6.78 19.74 -4.33
N LEU A 75 6.65 18.64 -3.59
CA LEU A 75 7.58 18.28 -2.52
C LEU A 75 9.00 18.11 -3.05
N PHE A 76 9.19 17.43 -4.17
CA PHE A 76 10.51 17.25 -4.77
C PHE A 76 11.08 18.58 -5.27
N LEU A 77 10.29 19.44 -5.90
CA LEU A 77 10.74 20.77 -6.31
C LEU A 77 11.20 21.63 -5.12
N LEU A 78 10.47 21.59 -4.02
CA LEU A 78 10.78 22.34 -2.80
C LEU A 78 11.99 21.79 -2.03
N THR A 79 12.30 20.50 -2.21
CA THR A 79 13.37 19.80 -1.49
C THR A 79 14.60 19.53 -2.36
N CYS A 80 14.52 19.84 -3.66
CA CYS A 80 15.62 19.71 -4.59
C CYS A 80 16.78 20.59 -4.13
N LYS A 81 17.84 19.96 -3.60
CA LYS A 81 19.09 20.64 -3.25
C LYS A 81 19.92 20.76 -4.51
N VAL A 82 19.70 21.82 -5.27
CA VAL A 82 20.62 22.19 -6.36
C VAL A 82 21.91 22.69 -5.71
N THR A 83 22.93 21.84 -5.69
CA THR A 83 24.29 22.25 -5.32
C THR A 83 24.83 23.20 -6.39
N THR A 84 25.81 24.03 -6.03
CA THR A 84 26.48 24.97 -6.95
C THR A 84 27.12 24.30 -8.17
N SER A 85 27.32 22.98 -8.14
CA SER A 85 27.79 22.14 -9.25
C SER A 85 26.69 21.50 -10.08
N GLY A 86 25.41 21.65 -9.71
CA GLY A 86 24.28 20.98 -10.36
C GLY A 86 24.25 19.45 -10.15
N THR A 87 25.13 18.90 -9.30
CA THR A 87 25.27 17.46 -9.08
C THR A 87 24.72 17.04 -7.71
N VAL A 88 23.65 16.25 -7.72
CA VAL A 88 23.10 15.64 -6.51
C VAL A 88 24.00 14.49 -6.07
N VAL A 89 24.69 14.66 -4.94
CA VAL A 89 25.52 13.61 -4.35
C VAL A 89 24.63 12.55 -3.71
N GLN A 90 24.71 11.32 -4.22
CA GLN A 90 23.94 10.20 -3.67
C GLN A 90 24.61 9.64 -2.41
N PRO A 91 23.84 9.35 -1.33
CA PRO A 91 24.37 8.65 -0.18
C PRO A 91 24.91 7.27 -0.56
N SER A 92 25.83 6.74 0.25
CA SER A 92 26.31 5.36 0.07
C SER A 92 25.16 4.35 0.20
N ILE A 93 25.30 3.18 -0.41
CA ILE A 93 24.26 2.14 -0.37
C ILE A 93 23.85 1.76 1.07
N PRO A 94 24.77 1.59 2.04
CA PRO A 94 24.38 1.33 3.43
C PRO A 94 23.52 2.45 4.03
N VAL A 95 23.84 3.71 3.73
CA VAL A 95 23.01 4.84 4.19
C VAL A 95 21.63 4.76 3.56
N GLN A 96 21.52 4.52 2.25
CA GLN A 96 20.23 4.39 1.58
C GLN A 96 19.37 3.25 2.17
N ILE A 97 19.98 2.12 2.52
CA ILE A 97 19.28 1.00 3.20
C ILE A 97 18.73 1.45 4.56
N VAL A 98 19.54 2.15 5.37
CA VAL A 98 19.07 2.69 6.66
C VAL A 98 17.95 3.70 6.47
N GLN A 99 18.04 4.58 5.46
CA GLN A 99 17.00 5.54 5.12
C GLN A 99 15.69 4.84 4.74
N ILE A 100 15.75 3.78 3.93
CA ILE A 100 14.58 2.97 3.57
C ILE A 100 13.95 2.33 4.81
N ILE A 101 14.75 1.75 5.72
CA ILE A 101 14.23 1.15 6.96
C ILE A 101 13.54 2.20 7.84
N ILE A 102 14.16 3.38 8.01
CA ILE A 102 13.55 4.50 8.74
C ILE A 102 12.23 4.92 8.07
N ALA A 103 12.22 5.06 6.74
CA ALA A 103 11.04 5.43 5.99
C ALA A 103 9.90 4.40 6.16
N MET A 104 10.20 3.10 6.16
CA MET A 104 9.21 2.05 6.44
C MET A 104 8.59 2.20 7.84
N LEU A 105 9.41 2.43 8.87
CA LEU A 105 8.93 2.60 10.25
C LEU A 105 8.10 3.88 10.41
N VAL A 106 8.50 4.98 9.77
CA VAL A 106 7.76 6.24 9.78
C VAL A 106 6.41 6.08 9.07
N MET A 107 6.40 5.44 7.90
CA MET A 107 5.19 5.16 7.13
C MET A 107 4.21 4.31 7.93
N ASP A 108 4.67 3.18 8.46
CA ASP A 108 3.85 2.27 9.27
C ASP A 108 3.25 2.98 10.50
N THR A 109 4.04 3.83 11.14
CA THR A 109 3.58 4.62 12.29
C THR A 109 2.48 5.58 11.89
N TRP A 110 2.72 6.40 10.87
CA TRP A 110 1.74 7.37 10.40
C TRP A 110 0.45 6.69 9.96
N GLN A 111 0.56 5.70 9.08
CA GLN A 111 -0.60 5.02 8.51
C GLN A 111 -1.39 4.27 9.58
N TYR A 112 -0.74 3.58 10.53
CA TYR A 112 -1.44 2.91 11.62
C TYR A 112 -2.33 3.88 12.41
N PHE A 113 -1.78 5.01 12.86
CA PHE A 113 -2.52 5.93 13.73
C PHE A 113 -3.65 6.63 12.97
N VAL A 114 -3.41 7.07 11.73
CA VAL A 114 -4.44 7.70 10.90
C VAL A 114 -5.53 6.70 10.55
N HIS A 115 -5.17 5.47 10.16
CA HIS A 115 -6.11 4.42 9.81
C HIS A 115 -7.01 4.03 10.99
N ARG A 116 -6.40 3.75 12.15
CA ARG A 116 -7.13 3.47 13.39
C ARG A 116 -8.05 4.63 13.77
N TYR A 117 -7.58 5.87 13.67
CA TYR A 117 -8.39 7.04 13.98
C TYR A 117 -9.60 7.17 13.04
N MET A 118 -9.42 6.93 11.74
CA MET A 118 -10.54 6.92 10.78
C MET A 118 -11.58 5.86 11.10
N HIS A 119 -11.18 4.70 11.60
CA HIS A 119 -12.11 3.66 12.07
C HIS A 119 -12.84 4.01 13.37
N GLN A 120 -12.14 4.64 14.33
CA GLN A 120 -12.72 4.99 15.62
C GLN A 120 -13.64 6.20 15.55
N ASN A 121 -13.33 7.15 14.66
CA ASN A 121 -14.14 8.34 14.44
C ASN A 121 -15.32 8.03 13.51
N LYS A 122 -16.55 8.03 14.05
CA LYS A 122 -17.78 7.71 13.29
C LYS A 122 -17.98 8.57 12.04
N PHE A 123 -17.58 9.85 12.09
CA PHE A 123 -17.73 10.76 10.95
C PHE A 123 -16.76 10.39 9.83
N LEU A 124 -15.47 10.21 10.18
CA LEU A 124 -14.43 9.84 9.22
C LEU A 124 -14.70 8.46 8.63
N TYR A 125 -15.10 7.49 9.45
CA TYR A 125 -15.50 6.17 8.95
C TYR A 125 -16.65 6.27 7.95
N ARG A 126 -17.77 6.89 8.34
CA ARG A 126 -18.99 6.90 7.52
C ARG A 126 -18.84 7.66 6.21
N HIS A 127 -18.06 8.74 6.16
CA HIS A 127 -18.02 9.62 4.99
C HIS A 127 -16.73 9.50 4.16
N ILE A 128 -15.66 8.96 4.74
CA ILE A 128 -14.35 8.90 4.09
C ILE A 128 -13.93 7.43 3.96
N HIS A 129 -13.60 6.79 5.08
CA HIS A 129 -12.94 5.49 5.07
C HIS A 129 -13.85 4.33 4.63
N SER A 130 -15.18 4.46 4.80
CA SER A 130 -16.13 3.47 4.30
C SER A 130 -16.10 3.32 2.77
N GLN A 131 -15.59 4.31 2.02
CA GLN A 131 -15.40 4.19 0.58
C GLN A 131 -14.41 3.06 0.25
N HIS A 132 -13.28 3.00 0.97
CA HIS A 132 -12.30 1.92 0.83
C HIS A 132 -12.93 0.56 1.15
N HIS A 133 -13.68 0.47 2.24
CA HIS A 133 -14.42 -0.73 2.67
C HIS A 133 -15.64 -1.08 1.78
N ARG A 134 -15.91 -0.34 0.69
CA ARG A 134 -16.85 -0.80 -0.36
C ARG A 134 -16.28 -1.98 -1.14
N LEU A 135 -14.96 -2.17 -1.10
CA LEU A 135 -14.25 -3.33 -1.61
C LEU A 135 -14.08 -4.37 -0.51
N VAL A 136 -15.19 -4.98 -0.09
CA VAL A 136 -15.24 -5.99 0.97
C VAL A 136 -14.32 -7.19 0.69
N VAL A 137 -14.13 -7.52 -0.59
CA VAL A 137 -13.15 -8.49 -1.06
C VAL A 137 -12.03 -7.72 -1.77
N PRO A 138 -10.88 -7.50 -1.11
CA PRO A 138 -9.75 -6.80 -1.70
C PRO A 138 -9.22 -7.50 -2.95
N TYR A 139 -8.78 -6.70 -3.91
CA TYR A 139 -8.07 -7.15 -5.11
C TYR A 139 -7.03 -6.11 -5.55
N ALA A 140 -6.02 -6.54 -6.31
CA ALA A 140 -4.81 -5.78 -6.62
C ALA A 140 -5.06 -4.36 -7.15
N ILE A 141 -5.95 -4.19 -8.13
CA ILE A 141 -6.27 -2.87 -8.73
C ILE A 141 -6.98 -1.94 -7.74
N GLY A 142 -7.65 -2.49 -6.73
CA GLY A 142 -8.35 -1.74 -5.69
C GLY A 142 -7.46 -1.27 -4.54
N ALA A 143 -6.17 -1.56 -4.55
CA ALA A 143 -5.25 -1.27 -3.44
C ALA A 143 -5.17 0.22 -3.06
N LEU A 144 -5.31 1.11 -4.04
CA LEU A 144 -5.40 2.55 -3.83
C LEU A 144 -6.80 3.08 -4.20
N TYR A 145 -7.85 2.31 -3.91
CA TYR A 145 -9.21 2.81 -4.02
C TYR A 145 -9.67 3.33 -2.67
N ASN A 146 -9.45 4.62 -2.44
CA ASN A 146 -9.92 5.31 -1.25
C ASN A 146 -10.57 6.66 -1.57
N HIS A 147 -11.16 7.29 -0.57
CA HIS A 147 -11.67 8.65 -0.72
C HIS A 147 -10.48 9.62 -0.90
N PRO A 148 -10.52 10.64 -1.78
CA PRO A 148 -9.35 11.50 -2.04
C PRO A 148 -8.72 12.12 -0.79
N LEU A 149 -9.54 12.50 0.19
CA LEU A 149 -9.06 13.01 1.48
C LEU A 149 -8.33 11.94 2.32
N GLU A 150 -8.75 10.68 2.24
CA GLU A 150 -8.03 9.58 2.87
C GLU A 150 -6.71 9.32 2.18
N GLY A 151 -6.69 9.23 0.84
CA GLY A 151 -5.44 9.09 0.09
C GLY A 151 -4.46 10.24 0.35
N LEU A 152 -4.95 11.47 0.51
CA LEU A 152 -4.11 12.61 0.89
C LEU A 152 -3.54 12.46 2.31
N LEU A 153 -4.39 12.16 3.30
CA LEU A 153 -3.98 12.12 4.71
C LEU A 153 -3.14 10.90 5.05
N LEU A 154 -3.48 9.74 4.50
CA LEU A 154 -2.86 8.46 4.84
C LEU A 154 -1.65 8.19 3.93
N ASP A 155 -1.83 8.25 2.61
CA ASP A 155 -0.78 7.88 1.66
C ASP A 155 0.17 9.05 1.37
N THR A 156 -0.36 10.21 0.96
CA THR A 156 0.48 11.34 0.53
C THR A 156 1.26 11.95 1.69
N PHE A 157 0.60 12.28 2.80
CA PHE A 157 1.29 12.82 3.97
C PHE A 157 2.19 11.79 4.65
N GLY A 158 1.77 10.52 4.72
CA GLY A 158 2.61 9.44 5.23
C GLY A 158 3.88 9.26 4.40
N GLY A 159 3.76 9.28 3.07
CA GLY A 159 4.89 9.21 2.14
C GLY A 159 5.81 10.42 2.25
N ALA A 160 5.25 11.65 2.30
CA ALA A 160 6.03 12.88 2.46
C ALA A 160 6.81 12.90 3.79
N LEU A 161 6.16 12.51 4.89
CA LEU A 161 6.81 12.41 6.20
C LEU A 161 7.95 11.38 6.17
N SER A 162 7.72 10.22 5.56
CA SER A 162 8.72 9.16 5.41
C SER A 162 9.94 9.65 4.61
N PHE A 163 9.70 10.37 3.51
CA PHE A 163 10.73 10.99 2.69
C PHE A 163 11.59 11.99 3.46
N LEU A 164 10.94 12.93 4.14
CA LEU A 164 11.61 14.01 4.86
C LEU A 164 12.37 13.50 6.09
N VAL A 165 11.75 12.66 6.91
CA VAL A 165 12.35 12.15 8.16
C VAL A 165 13.53 11.21 7.87
N ALA A 166 13.43 10.37 6.84
CA ALA A 166 14.55 9.53 6.43
C ALA A 166 15.65 10.31 5.70
N GLY A 167 15.42 11.57 5.33
CA GLY A 167 16.39 12.41 4.63
C GLY A 167 16.79 11.88 3.25
N MET A 168 15.86 11.21 2.56
CA MET A 168 16.14 10.57 1.27
C MET A 168 16.45 11.60 0.17
N THR A 169 17.28 11.21 -0.80
CA THR A 169 17.31 11.91 -2.10
C THR A 169 16.08 11.51 -2.91
N ALA A 170 15.75 12.28 -3.95
CA ALA A 170 14.68 11.89 -4.89
C ALA A 170 14.95 10.51 -5.50
N ARG A 171 16.21 10.18 -5.81
CA ARG A 171 16.62 8.86 -6.32
C ARG A 171 16.35 7.72 -5.35
N THR A 172 16.72 7.88 -4.07
CA THR A 172 16.41 6.87 -3.04
C THR A 172 14.90 6.76 -2.82
N ALA A 173 14.18 7.87 -2.91
CA ALA A 173 12.72 7.90 -2.79
C ALA A 173 12.02 7.11 -3.92
N VAL A 174 12.55 7.12 -5.16
CA VAL A 174 12.04 6.27 -6.26
C VAL A 174 12.00 4.81 -5.83
N ILE A 175 13.11 4.30 -5.29
CA ILE A 175 13.23 2.89 -4.86
C ILE A 175 12.22 2.60 -3.76
N PHE A 176 12.18 3.46 -2.73
CA PHE A 176 11.27 3.30 -1.60
C PHE A 176 9.80 3.32 -2.01
N PHE A 177 9.35 4.30 -2.78
CA PHE A 177 7.94 4.44 -3.14
C PHE A 177 7.49 3.36 -4.13
N CYS A 178 8.34 2.95 -5.07
CA CYS A 178 8.04 1.79 -5.92
C CYS A 178 7.88 0.52 -5.09
N PHE A 179 8.77 0.28 -4.12
CA PHE A 179 8.67 -0.86 -3.21
C PHE A 179 7.41 -0.81 -2.34
N ALA A 180 7.10 0.35 -1.76
CA ALA A 180 5.89 0.56 -0.95
C ALA A 180 4.62 0.27 -1.75
N VAL A 181 4.54 0.77 -2.99
CA VAL A 181 3.41 0.50 -3.89
C VAL A 181 3.26 -0.98 -4.20
N VAL A 182 4.36 -1.67 -4.53
CA VAL A 182 4.35 -3.11 -4.77
C VAL A 182 3.82 -3.85 -3.54
N LYS A 183 4.28 -3.46 -2.34
CA LYS A 183 3.84 -4.06 -1.09
C LYS A 183 2.35 -3.82 -0.82
N THR A 184 1.85 -2.60 -1.00
CA THR A 184 0.42 -2.27 -0.86
C THR A 184 -0.43 -3.10 -1.82
N VAL A 185 -0.03 -3.23 -3.09
CA VAL A 185 -0.75 -4.04 -4.08
C VAL A 185 -0.73 -5.52 -3.70
N ASP A 186 0.40 -6.04 -3.21
CA ASP A 186 0.53 -7.43 -2.73
C ASP A 186 -0.42 -7.71 -1.54
N ASP A 187 -0.51 -6.80 -0.58
CA ASP A 187 -1.41 -6.90 0.58
C ASP A 187 -2.89 -6.90 0.18
N HIS A 188 -3.24 -6.32 -0.97
CA HIS A 188 -4.61 -6.28 -1.45
C HIS A 188 -4.89 -7.32 -2.54
N CYS A 189 -3.91 -8.11 -2.99
CA CYS A 189 -4.07 -8.90 -4.21
C CYS A 189 -5.14 -10.01 -4.12
N GLY A 190 -5.51 -10.41 -2.90
CA GLY A 190 -6.52 -11.44 -2.63
C GLY A 190 -6.04 -12.86 -2.95
N LEU A 191 -4.74 -13.04 -3.21
CA LEU A 191 -4.12 -14.31 -3.60
C LEU A 191 -3.03 -14.74 -2.61
N TRP A 192 -3.20 -15.94 -2.06
CA TRP A 192 -2.17 -16.63 -1.30
C TRP A 192 -1.24 -17.44 -2.22
N LEU A 193 -0.33 -16.77 -2.90
CA LEU A 193 0.58 -17.39 -3.87
C LEU A 193 1.73 -18.17 -3.19
N PRO A 194 2.05 -19.39 -3.65
CA PRO A 194 3.19 -20.14 -3.14
C PRO A 194 4.49 -19.43 -3.53
N GLY A 195 5.41 -19.30 -2.57
CA GLY A 195 6.70 -18.66 -2.79
C GLY A 195 6.65 -17.13 -2.87
N ASN A 196 5.55 -16.49 -2.46
CA ASN A 196 5.53 -15.03 -2.29
C ASN A 196 6.61 -14.61 -1.27
N ILE A 197 7.64 -13.93 -1.76
CA ILE A 197 8.79 -13.50 -0.96
C ILE A 197 8.41 -12.49 0.12
N PHE A 198 7.36 -11.69 -0.08
CA PHE A 198 6.95 -10.69 0.91
C PHE A 198 6.45 -11.37 2.18
N HIS A 199 5.79 -12.52 2.07
CA HIS A 199 5.29 -13.27 3.21
C HIS A 199 6.42 -13.81 4.11
N LEU A 200 7.67 -13.88 3.60
CA LEU A 200 8.84 -14.29 4.39
C LEU A 200 9.34 -13.16 5.31
N PHE A 201 9.18 -11.91 4.89
CA PHE A 201 9.73 -10.75 5.58
C PHE A 201 8.66 -9.92 6.32
N PHE A 202 7.42 -9.95 5.84
CA PHE A 202 6.34 -9.08 6.30
C PHE A 202 5.15 -9.89 6.81
N HIS A 203 4.78 -9.62 8.07
CA HIS A 203 3.61 -10.22 8.70
C HIS A 203 2.31 -9.53 8.30
N ASN A 204 2.41 -8.26 7.87
CA ASN A 204 1.35 -7.64 7.11
C ASN A 204 1.41 -8.22 5.69
N ASN A 205 0.38 -8.95 5.29
CA ASN A 205 0.29 -9.66 4.03
C ASN A 205 -1.18 -9.72 3.60
N THR A 206 -1.44 -10.36 2.47
CA THR A 206 -2.81 -10.43 1.91
C THR A 206 -3.87 -10.99 2.85
N ALA A 207 -3.55 -12.01 3.65
CA ALA A 207 -4.51 -12.60 4.58
C ALA A 207 -4.73 -11.72 5.82
N TYR A 208 -3.67 -11.05 6.30
CA TYR A 208 -3.77 -10.08 7.39
C TYR A 208 -4.71 -8.93 7.03
N HIS A 209 -4.55 -8.38 5.83
CA HIS A 209 -5.35 -7.27 5.35
C HIS A 209 -6.77 -7.71 4.95
N ASP A 210 -6.93 -8.91 4.39
CA ASP A 210 -8.25 -9.49 4.13
C ASP A 210 -9.11 -9.56 5.41
N ILE A 211 -8.53 -10.07 6.51
CA ILE A 211 -9.22 -10.13 7.81
C ILE A 211 -9.72 -8.75 8.21
N HIS A 212 -8.93 -7.69 8.03
CA HIS A 212 -9.33 -6.32 8.35
C HIS A 212 -10.56 -5.86 7.55
N HIS A 213 -10.64 -6.19 6.26
CA HIS A 213 -11.78 -5.87 5.37
C HIS A 213 -13.04 -6.68 5.69
N GLN A 214 -12.91 -7.84 6.33
CA GLN A 214 -14.07 -8.59 6.80
C GLN A 214 -14.85 -7.77 7.85
N LEU A 215 -16.17 -7.89 7.85
CA LEU A 215 -17.06 -7.13 8.77
C LEU A 215 -16.62 -7.22 10.25
N GLN A 216 -16.15 -8.40 10.68
CA GLN A 216 -15.70 -8.65 12.05
C GLN A 216 -14.31 -8.04 12.34
N GLY A 217 -13.48 -7.84 11.32
CA GLY A 217 -12.11 -7.38 11.45
C GLY A 217 -11.91 -5.86 11.35
N THR A 218 -12.95 -5.09 11.03
CA THR A 218 -12.91 -3.61 11.00
C THR A 218 -12.45 -2.93 12.31
N LYS A 219 -12.32 -3.70 13.40
CA LYS A 219 -11.84 -3.26 14.72
C LYS A 219 -10.37 -3.61 15.00
N PHE A 220 -9.68 -4.25 14.06
CA PHE A 220 -8.39 -4.89 14.26
C PHE A 220 -7.49 -4.75 13.03
N ASN A 221 -6.21 -5.08 13.18
CA ASN A 221 -5.24 -5.18 12.08
C ASN A 221 -5.12 -3.90 11.22
N TYR A 222 -4.91 -2.75 11.86
CA TYR A 222 -4.85 -1.43 11.20
C TYR A 222 -3.52 -1.09 10.53
N SER A 223 -2.44 -1.76 10.92
CA SER A 223 -1.09 -1.51 10.43
C SER A 223 -1.03 -1.75 8.92
N GLN A 224 -0.31 -0.87 8.23
CA GLN A 224 0.01 -0.93 6.81
C GLN A 224 1.18 0.02 6.51
N PRO A 225 2.01 -0.27 5.49
CA PRO A 225 1.98 -1.47 4.65
C PRO A 225 2.97 -2.59 5.06
N PHE A 226 3.92 -2.37 5.98
CA PHE A 226 5.03 -3.32 6.17
C PHE A 226 4.88 -4.24 7.37
N PHE A 227 4.76 -3.68 8.58
CA PHE A 227 4.85 -4.42 9.83
C PHE A 227 3.60 -4.27 10.69
N SER A 228 3.24 -5.31 11.43
CA SER A 228 2.13 -5.30 12.41
C SER A 228 2.54 -4.87 13.82
N ILE A 229 3.60 -4.05 13.93
CA ILE A 229 4.20 -3.66 15.22
C ILE A 229 3.18 -2.95 16.09
N TRP A 230 2.52 -1.92 15.56
CA TRP A 230 1.57 -1.11 16.32
C TRP A 230 0.33 -1.87 16.74
N ASP A 231 -0.19 -2.75 15.88
CA ASP A 231 -1.28 -3.64 16.25
C ASP A 231 -0.94 -4.55 17.44
N LYS A 232 0.28 -5.09 17.46
CA LYS A 232 0.76 -5.93 18.58
C LYS A 232 0.97 -5.10 19.85
N LEU A 233 1.60 -3.93 19.74
CA LEU A 233 1.88 -3.06 20.89
C LEU A 233 0.60 -2.50 21.54
N LEU A 234 -0.42 -2.19 20.74
CA LEU A 234 -1.64 -1.52 21.21
C LEU A 234 -2.85 -2.44 21.30
N GLY A 235 -2.64 -3.76 21.21
CA GLY A 235 -3.67 -4.78 21.41
C GLY A 235 -4.76 -4.84 20.33
N THR A 236 -4.50 -4.28 19.15
CA THR A 236 -5.41 -4.31 18.00
C THR A 236 -5.06 -5.39 16.98
N TYR A 237 -4.00 -6.17 17.22
CA TYR A 237 -3.69 -7.38 16.45
C TYR A 237 -4.74 -8.45 16.69
N ARG A 238 -5.17 -9.12 15.62
CA ARG A 238 -5.95 -10.36 15.69
C ARG A 238 -5.30 -11.46 14.85
N PRO A 239 -4.95 -12.59 15.49
CA PRO A 239 -4.39 -13.73 14.79
C PRO A 239 -5.44 -14.39 13.89
N TYR A 240 -4.96 -14.99 12.82
CA TYR A 240 -5.78 -15.70 11.84
C TYR A 240 -5.10 -17.00 11.42
N ARG A 241 -5.90 -17.92 10.88
CA ARG A 241 -5.44 -19.14 10.23
C ARG A 241 -5.99 -19.21 8.82
N LEU A 242 -5.23 -19.81 7.91
CA LEU A 242 -5.69 -20.09 6.56
C LEU A 242 -6.22 -21.52 6.49
N VAL A 243 -7.49 -21.66 6.14
CA VAL A 243 -8.15 -22.95 5.95
C VAL A 243 -8.36 -23.18 4.46
N LYS A 244 -7.92 -24.35 3.97
CA LYS A 244 -8.13 -24.71 2.56
C LYS A 244 -9.61 -25.04 2.32
N ARG A 245 -10.20 -24.45 1.28
CA ARG A 245 -11.61 -24.70 0.93
C ARG A 245 -11.76 -25.99 0.10
N PRO A 246 -12.88 -26.75 0.25
CA PRO A 246 -13.14 -27.94 -0.56
C PRO A 246 -13.13 -27.68 -2.07
N GLU A 247 -13.65 -26.54 -2.49
CA GLU A 247 -13.72 -26.06 -3.88
C GLU A 247 -12.40 -25.47 -4.41
N GLY A 248 -11.35 -25.45 -3.60
CA GLY A 248 -10.07 -24.80 -3.90
C GLY A 248 -9.98 -23.37 -3.36
N GLY A 249 -8.75 -22.91 -3.13
CA GLY A 249 -8.49 -21.62 -2.47
C GLY A 249 -8.34 -21.76 -0.96
N PHE A 250 -8.34 -20.62 -0.30
CA PHE A 250 -8.17 -20.49 1.14
C PHE A 250 -9.28 -19.61 1.73
N GLU A 251 -9.46 -19.69 3.02
CA GLU A 251 -10.27 -18.78 3.82
C GLU A 251 -9.41 -18.30 4.98
N ALA A 252 -9.25 -16.98 5.12
CA ALA A 252 -8.65 -16.38 6.30
C ALA A 252 -9.70 -16.32 7.40
N GLN A 253 -9.51 -17.12 8.45
CA GLN A 253 -10.42 -17.19 9.59
C GLN A 253 -9.72 -16.63 10.83
N LEU A 254 -10.42 -15.77 11.57
CA LEU A 254 -10.00 -15.34 12.90
C LEU A 254 -9.83 -16.55 13.81
N MET A 255 -8.72 -16.60 14.55
CA MET A 255 -8.55 -17.59 15.61
C MET A 255 -9.42 -17.16 16.80
N LYS A 256 -10.16 -18.12 17.37
CA LYS A 256 -10.86 -17.90 18.65
C LYS A 256 -9.83 -17.91 19.78
N ASP A 257 -10.00 -17.00 20.73
CA ASP A 257 -9.24 -16.98 21.99
C ASP A 257 -9.47 -18.26 22.81
#